data_AF-A0A942JBA6-F1
#
_entry.id   AF-A0A942JBA6-F1
#
_cell.length_a   1.000
_cell.length_b   1.000
_cell.length_c   1.000
_cell.angle_alpha   90.00
_cell.angle_beta   90.00
_cell.angle_gamma   90.00
#
_symmetry.space_group_name_H-M   'P 1'
#
loop_
_entity.id
_entity.type
_entity.pdbx_description
1 polymer ?
#
loop_
_entity_poly.entity_id
_entity_poly.type
_entity_poly.pdbx_seq_one_letter_code
_entity_poly.pdbx_strand_id
1 'polypeptide(L)' 'LHKAKDRDYRCSCGYRTHRDRLGAINILSAPVIGGNSLSA' A
#
# COMPACT_ATOMS: atom_id res chain seq x y z
N LEU A 1 16.84 -4.07 -17.45
CA LEU A 1 15.78 -3.21 -18.01
C LEU A 1 14.43 -3.41 -17.27
N HIS A 2 14.39 -3.47 -15.93
CA HIS A 2 13.16 -3.87 -15.18
C HIS A 2 12.94 -3.03 -13.92
N LYS A 3 13.37 -1.75 -13.94
CA LYS A 3 13.07 -0.79 -12.88
C LYS A 3 11.77 -0.08 -13.23
N ALA A 4 10.66 -0.54 -12.66
CA ALA A 4 9.36 0.11 -12.79
C ALA A 4 9.46 1.54 -12.21
N LYS A 5 9.39 2.56 -13.09
CA LYS A 5 9.59 3.97 -12.75
C LYS A 5 8.34 4.58 -12.08
N ASP A 6 7.21 3.93 -12.27
CA ASP A 6 5.84 4.29 -11.90
C ASP A 6 5.47 3.89 -10.46
N ARG A 7 6.41 3.32 -9.69
CA ARG A 7 6.20 2.93 -8.29
C ARG A 7 6.50 4.03 -7.26
N ASP A 8 6.86 5.25 -7.68
CA ASP A 8 6.98 6.41 -6.76
C ASP A 8 5.57 6.93 -6.40
N TYR A 9 5.27 6.93 -5.11
CA TYR A 9 4.08 7.55 -4.54
C TYR A 9 4.44 8.93 -4.01
N ARG A 10 3.68 9.95 -4.45
CA ARG A 10 3.79 11.33 -3.98
C ARG A 10 2.47 11.79 -3.39
N CYS A 11 2.48 12.10 -2.10
CA CYS A 11 1.39 12.75 -1.41
C CYS A 11 1.46 14.27 -1.65
N SER A 12 0.31 14.92 -1.76
CA SER A 12 0.20 16.39 -1.72
C SER A 12 0.76 16.99 -0.42
N CYS A 13 0.76 16.21 0.66
CA CYS A 13 1.37 16.53 1.95
C CYS A 13 2.90 16.49 1.98
N GLY A 14 3.57 16.18 0.86
CA GLY A 14 5.03 16.12 0.76
C GLY A 14 5.64 14.74 1.05
N TYR A 15 4.84 13.77 1.47
CA TYR A 15 5.29 12.40 1.70
C TYR A 15 5.64 11.68 0.38
N ARG A 16 6.81 11.01 0.35
CA ARG A 16 7.31 10.28 -0.82
C ARG A 16 7.76 8.90 -0.41
N THR A 17 7.22 7.88 -1.06
CA THR A 17 7.59 6.48 -0.78
C THR A 17 7.26 5.60 -1.97
N HIS A 18 7.63 4.33 -1.94
CA HIS A 18 7.17 3.38 -2.96
C HIS A 18 5.72 2.96 -2.69
N ARG A 19 4.90 2.84 -3.76
CA ARG A 19 3.50 2.39 -3.65
C ARG A 19 3.35 1.04 -2.95
N ASP A 20 4.23 0.08 -3.21
CA ASP A 20 4.13 -1.25 -2.57
C ASP A 20 4.45 -1.18 -1.07
N ARG A 21 5.37 -0.30 -0.68
CA ARG A 21 5.70 -0.04 0.73
C ARG A 21 4.52 0.64 1.42
N LEU A 22 3.91 1.64 0.79
CA LEU A 22 2.69 2.26 1.28
C LEU A 22 1.55 1.23 1.40
N GLY A 23 1.40 0.36 0.41
CA GLY A 23 0.43 -0.74 0.43
C GLY A 23 0.62 -1.65 1.64
N ALA A 24 1.85 -2.10 1.90
CA ALA A 24 2.17 -2.93 3.06
C ALA A 24 1.86 -2.21 4.39
N ILE A 25 2.21 -0.93 4.51
CA ILE A 25 1.88 -0.11 5.69
C ILE A 25 0.37 0.00 5.86
N ASN A 26 -0.37 0.25 4.78
CA ASN A 26 -1.82 0.39 4.84
C ASN A 26 -2.49 -0.93 5.25
N ILE A 27 -1.99 -2.08 4.80
CA ILE A 27 -2.51 -3.40 5.24
C ILE A 27 -2.19 -3.65 6.71
N LEU A 28 -0.98 -3.34 7.17
CA LEU A 28 -0.59 -3.47 8.59
C LEU A 28 -1.37 -2.51 9.50
N SER A 29 -1.65 -1.30 9.02
CA SER A 29 -2.35 -0.27 9.76
C SER A 29 -3.87 -0.37 9.65
N ALA A 30 -4.40 -1.16 8.71
CA ALA A 30 -5.82 -1.37 8.58
C ALA A 30 -6.30 -2.07 9.86
N PRO A 31 -7.33 -1.55 10.56
CA PRO A 31 -7.99 -2.33 11.58
C PRO A 31 -8.45 -3.64 10.94
N VAL A 32 -8.30 -4.76 11.65
CA VAL A 32 -8.91 -6.03 11.24
C VAL A 32 -10.41 -5.78 11.23
N ILE A 33 -10.95 -5.41 10.08
CA ILE A 33 -12.39 -5.51 9.87
C ILE A 33 -12.61 -7.01 10.02
N GLY A 34 -13.22 -7.41 11.14
CA GLY A 34 -13.66 -8.78 11.41
C GLY A 34 -14.77 -9.15 10.42
N GLY A 35 -14.43 -9.15 9.14
CA GLY A 35 -15.27 -9.61 8.06
C GLY A 35 -15.09 -11.11 8.00
N ASN A 36 -16.19 -11.81 8.19
CA ASN A 36 -16.31 -13.23 7.89
C ASN A 36 -15.91 -13.46 6.42
N SER A 37 -14.62 -13.65 6.17
CA SER A 37 -14.10 -13.96 4.85
C SER A 37 -14.74 -15.27 4.42
N LEU A 38 -15.62 -15.22 3.42
CA LEU A 38 -16.10 -16.42 2.76
C LEU A 38 -14.89 -17.11 2.15
N SER A 39 -14.62 -18.33 2.64
CA SER A 39 -13.54 -19.18 2.16
C SER A 39 -13.65 -19.31 0.64
N ALA A 40 -12.50 -19.20 -0.02
CA ALA A 40 -12.34 -19.48 -1.44
C ALA A 40 -12.74 -20.93 -1.78
#